data_AF-A0A061RYZ4-F1
#
_entry.id   AF-A0A061RYZ4-F1
#
_cell.length_a   1.000
_cell.length_b   1.000
_cell.length_c   1.000
_cell.angle_alpha   90.00
_cell.angle_beta   90.00
_cell.angle_gamma   90.00
#
_symmetry.space_group_name_H-M   'P 1'
#
loop_
_entity.id
_entity.type
_entity.pdbx_description
1 polymer ?
#
loop_
_entity_poly.entity_id
_entity_poly.type
_entity_poly.pdbx_seq_one_letter_code
_entity_poly.pdbx_strand_id
1 'polypeptide(L)'
;MSVFLLPVIVASMCFFPLQETHLKEKTCYRVVQSELELAAEASSFCDLLFLDAQEGYENLWRKVTSFFSWLTSREEHKQNENKTYVMHVDDDSFVRLDLLVLEMRTWPEKRFYWGYIWNSNSSRVTSPIRNPANKSYMPEADYCLDYYPPFASGCGFVLSWDLVQALARADLPNYRLLDPPFGIHLTGKDFCCLDTPVVPVHDDRVRPYRPLPIFRSDTLVQHYLHASEMRPYYLQATGEVEASPGDEAADERISSLYDTLVEMGLMRR
;
A
#
# COMPACT_ATOMS: atom_id res chain seq x y z
N MET A 1 -7.79 -15.55 14.67
CA MET A 1 -8.17 -14.29 14.00
C MET A 1 -7.07 -14.03 13.01
N SER A 2 -7.32 -14.37 11.75
CA SER A 2 -6.31 -14.33 10.70
C SER A 2 -6.71 -13.23 9.73
N VAL A 3 -5.84 -12.23 9.57
CA VAL A 3 -6.07 -11.02 8.78
C VAL A 3 -5.75 -11.25 7.31
N PHE A 4 -6.39 -10.50 6.43
CA PHE A 4 -6.10 -10.45 5.00
C PHE A 4 -5.44 -9.13 4.68
N LEU A 5 -4.32 -9.18 3.95
CA LEU A 5 -3.85 -8.06 3.15
C LEU A 5 -4.14 -8.38 1.68
N LEU A 6 -4.96 -7.53 1.05
CA LEU A 6 -5.03 -7.37 -0.40
C LEU A 6 -3.84 -6.50 -0.87
N PRO A 7 -3.50 -6.52 -2.18
CA PRO A 7 -2.15 -6.73 -2.69
C PRO A 7 -1.20 -5.63 -2.23
N VAL A 8 -0.33 -5.96 -1.29
CA VAL A 8 0.83 -5.10 -1.05
C VAL A 8 1.84 -5.39 -2.14
N ILE A 9 1.97 -4.46 -3.06
CA ILE A 9 3.02 -4.49 -4.07
C ILE A 9 4.34 -4.20 -3.35
N VAL A 10 5.04 -5.27 -2.96
CA VAL A 10 6.44 -5.21 -2.56
C VAL A 10 7.26 -5.30 -3.83
N ALA A 11 7.74 -4.15 -4.31
CA ALA A 11 8.57 -4.11 -5.50
C ALA A 11 10.06 -4.17 -5.13
N SER A 12 10.69 -5.30 -5.44
CA SER A 12 12.07 -5.58 -5.01
C SER A 12 12.88 -6.20 -6.14
N MET A 13 13.48 -5.41 -7.03
CA MET A 13 14.33 -5.92 -8.13
C MET A 13 15.52 -6.76 -7.62
N CYS A 14 15.33 -8.06 -7.37
CA CYS A 14 16.37 -9.07 -7.09
C CYS A 14 15.84 -10.50 -7.34
N PHE A 15 16.64 -11.31 -8.05
CA PHE A 15 16.40 -12.73 -8.39
C PHE A 15 16.56 -13.67 -7.17
N PHE A 16 15.81 -14.79 -7.10
CA PHE A 16 16.14 -16.13 -6.52
C PHE A 16 14.89 -16.91 -5.96
N PRO A 17 14.90 -18.27 -5.88
CA PRO A 17 13.71 -19.15 -5.81
C PRO A 17 13.22 -19.58 -4.40
N LEU A 18 11.95 -20.02 -4.36
CA LEU A 18 11.08 -20.35 -3.21
C LEU A 18 11.29 -21.73 -2.54
N GLN A 19 10.87 -21.85 -1.27
CA GLN A 19 10.40 -23.10 -0.64
C GLN A 19 9.35 -22.87 0.49
N GLU A 20 8.34 -23.75 0.55
CA GLU A 20 7.12 -23.75 1.40
C GLU A 20 7.29 -24.30 2.84
N THR A 21 6.34 -24.03 3.76
CA THR A 21 5.74 -25.05 4.68
C THR A 21 4.45 -24.62 5.44
N HIS A 22 3.53 -25.60 5.59
CA HIS A 22 2.23 -25.82 6.28
C HIS A 22 1.85 -25.16 7.64
N LEU A 23 0.52 -24.93 7.90
CA LEU A 23 -0.31 -25.52 9.02
C LEU A 23 -1.77 -24.97 9.22
N LYS A 24 -2.75 -25.90 9.18
CA LYS A 24 -4.05 -26.19 9.91
C LYS A 24 -5.06 -25.15 10.50
N GLU A 25 -6.31 -25.28 9.99
CA GLU A 25 -7.73 -25.15 10.46
C GLU A 25 -8.18 -24.52 11.81
N LYS A 26 -9.16 -23.57 11.78
CA LYS A 26 -10.59 -23.68 12.25
C LYS A 26 -11.40 -22.34 12.30
N THR A 27 -12.69 -22.50 11.97
CA THR A 27 -13.78 -21.66 11.37
C THR A 27 -14.55 -20.59 12.21
N CYS A 28 -15.03 -19.44 11.63
CA CYS A 28 -16.46 -18.93 11.52
C CYS A 28 -16.64 -17.47 10.95
N TYR A 29 -17.82 -17.10 10.38
CA TYR A 29 -18.07 -16.09 9.29
C TYR A 29 -19.06 -14.93 9.59
N ARG A 30 -18.96 -13.79 8.87
CA ARG A 30 -20.03 -12.78 8.55
C ARG A 30 -19.70 -11.86 7.34
N VAL A 31 -20.19 -12.19 6.13
CA VAL A 31 -19.71 -11.75 4.77
C VAL A 31 -18.19 -11.65 4.68
N VAL A 32 -17.54 -12.54 5.42
CA VAL A 32 -16.13 -12.84 5.30
C VAL A 32 -16.14 -13.85 4.17
N GLN A 33 -15.30 -13.70 3.14
CA GLN A 33 -14.97 -14.91 2.40
C GLN A 33 -14.67 -15.95 3.46
N SER A 34 -15.28 -17.12 3.34
CA SER A 34 -15.08 -18.13 4.35
C SER A 34 -13.61 -18.29 4.69
N GLU A 35 -13.23 -18.59 5.93
CA GLU A 35 -11.84 -19.00 6.19
C GLU A 35 -11.43 -20.12 5.21
N LEU A 36 -12.41 -20.88 4.72
CA LEU A 36 -12.28 -21.87 3.66
C LEU A 36 -12.06 -21.27 2.24
N GLU A 37 -12.79 -20.23 1.83
CA GLU A 37 -12.62 -19.50 0.56
C GLU A 37 -11.30 -18.76 0.55
N LEU A 38 -10.93 -18.18 1.69
CA LEU A 38 -9.67 -17.51 1.87
C LEU A 38 -8.50 -18.49 1.95
N ALA A 39 -8.69 -19.67 2.55
CA ALA A 39 -7.73 -20.74 2.45
C ALA A 39 -7.63 -21.29 1.02
N ALA A 40 -8.75 -21.37 0.29
CA ALA A 40 -8.76 -21.78 -1.11
C ALA A 40 -8.07 -20.75 -2.01
N GLU A 41 -8.30 -19.45 -1.79
CA GLU A 41 -7.61 -18.35 -2.46
C GLU A 41 -6.13 -18.35 -2.13
N ALA A 42 -5.76 -18.41 -0.84
CA ALA A 42 -4.37 -18.51 -0.41
C ALA A 42 -3.67 -19.72 -1.02
N SER A 43 -4.38 -20.86 -1.15
CA SER A 43 -3.86 -22.05 -1.80
C SER A 43 -3.75 -21.92 -3.32
N SER A 44 -4.52 -21.02 -3.95
CA SER A 44 -4.55 -20.85 -5.40
C SER A 44 -3.56 -19.80 -5.88
N PHE A 45 -3.43 -18.69 -5.13
CA PHE A 45 -2.67 -17.50 -5.53
C PHE A 45 -1.41 -17.28 -4.68
N CYS A 46 -1.36 -17.84 -3.47
CA CYS A 46 -0.20 -17.82 -2.56
C CYS A 46 0.30 -16.42 -2.19
N ASP A 47 -0.59 -15.43 -2.22
CA ASP A 47 -0.31 -13.99 -2.05
C ASP A 47 -0.99 -13.36 -0.82
N LEU A 48 -1.63 -14.19 0.00
CA LEU A 48 -2.29 -13.75 1.23
C LEU A 48 -1.36 -13.86 2.44
N LEU A 49 -1.13 -12.74 3.11
CA LEU A 49 -0.44 -12.68 4.40
C LEU A 49 -1.42 -12.57 5.57
N PHE A 50 -1.30 -13.51 6.50
CA PHE A 50 -2.06 -13.51 7.73
C PHE A 50 -1.30 -12.88 8.90
N LEU A 51 -1.88 -11.82 9.47
CA LEU A 51 -1.34 -11.11 10.63
C LEU A 51 -2.22 -11.31 11.87
N ASP A 52 -1.60 -11.29 13.04
CA ASP A 52 -2.30 -11.28 14.34
C ASP A 52 -2.71 -9.85 14.73
N ALA A 53 -3.69 -9.32 14.01
CA ALA A 53 -4.32 -8.04 14.29
C ALA A 53 -5.84 -8.17 14.22
N GLN A 54 -6.55 -7.32 14.97
CA GLN A 54 -8.01 -7.30 14.89
C GLN A 54 -8.47 -6.60 13.60
N GLU A 55 -9.48 -7.15 12.95
CA GLU A 55 -10.11 -6.53 11.78
C GLU A 55 -10.84 -5.25 12.19
N GLY A 56 -10.73 -4.20 11.39
CA GLY A 56 -11.33 -2.91 11.71
C GLY A 56 -10.47 -1.73 11.27
N TYR A 57 -11.15 -0.63 10.93
CA TYR A 57 -10.50 0.61 10.50
C TYR A 57 -9.51 1.14 11.54
N GLU A 58 -9.82 0.97 12.83
CA GLU A 58 -8.98 1.40 13.95
C GLU A 58 -7.67 0.63 14.11
N ASN A 59 -7.49 -0.49 13.39
CA ASN A 59 -6.32 -1.34 13.48
C ASN A 59 -5.46 -1.28 12.22
N LEU A 60 -5.77 -0.42 11.25
CA LEU A 60 -5.02 -0.32 9.99
C LEU A 60 -3.54 0.00 10.23
N TRP A 61 -3.23 0.94 11.13
CA TRP A 61 -1.86 1.25 11.49
C TRP A 61 -1.12 0.03 12.05
N ARG A 62 -1.76 -0.72 12.96
CA ARG A 62 -1.20 -1.96 13.52
C ARG A 62 -0.96 -3.00 12.44
N LYS A 63 -1.89 -3.19 11.51
CA LYS A 63 -1.73 -4.11 10.38
C LYS A 63 -0.50 -3.74 9.54
N VAL A 64 -0.36 -2.47 9.17
CA VAL A 64 0.73 -2.02 8.30
C VAL A 64 2.10 -2.06 9.00
N THR A 65 2.18 -1.67 10.27
CA THR A 65 3.43 -1.80 11.06
C THR A 65 3.81 -3.25 11.33
N SER A 66 2.82 -4.13 11.54
CA SER A 66 3.05 -5.58 11.67
C SER A 66 3.51 -6.19 10.35
N PHE A 67 2.96 -5.73 9.22
CA PHE A 67 3.42 -6.09 7.89
C PHE A 67 4.88 -5.65 7.65
N PHE A 68 5.26 -4.43 8.01
CA PHE A 68 6.67 -4.00 7.90
C PHE A 68 7.60 -4.79 8.81
N SER A 69 7.16 -5.14 10.02
CA SER A 69 7.91 -6.00 10.93
C SER A 69 8.10 -7.39 10.32
N TRP A 70 7.05 -7.97 9.74
CA TRP A 70 7.11 -9.24 9.02
C TRP A 70 8.10 -9.16 7.85
N LEU A 71 7.98 -8.16 6.97
CA LEU A 71 8.89 -7.95 5.83
C LEU A 71 10.34 -7.87 6.27
N THR A 72 10.64 -7.07 7.28
CA THR A 72 12.02 -6.80 7.71
C THR A 72 12.65 -7.94 8.52
N SER A 73 11.83 -8.85 9.06
CA SER A 73 12.30 -10.01 9.81
C SER A 73 12.87 -11.14 8.94
N ARG A 74 12.45 -11.25 7.66
CA ARG A 74 12.85 -12.37 6.82
C ARG A 74 14.26 -12.20 6.27
N GLU A 75 15.03 -13.29 6.30
CA GLU A 75 16.43 -13.31 5.87
C GLU A 75 16.59 -12.95 4.38
N GLU A 76 15.66 -13.39 3.55
CA GLU A 76 15.59 -13.05 2.12
C GLU A 76 15.49 -11.53 1.85
N HIS A 77 14.90 -10.76 2.79
CA HIS A 77 14.77 -9.31 2.68
C HIS A 77 15.96 -8.56 3.28
N LYS A 78 16.77 -9.21 4.12
CA LYS A 78 18.02 -8.64 4.65
C LYS A 78 19.12 -8.61 3.60
N GLN A 79 19.08 -9.52 2.63
CA GLN A 79 20.06 -9.65 1.55
C GLN A 79 19.76 -8.73 0.35
N ASN A 80 18.52 -8.25 0.23
CA ASN A 80 18.09 -7.29 -0.79
C ASN A 80 18.36 -5.84 -0.31
N GLU A 81 19.64 -5.45 -0.31
CA GLU A 81 20.06 -4.07 -0.02
C GLU A 81 19.92 -3.12 -1.23
N ASN A 82 19.56 -3.64 -2.41
CA ASN A 82 19.40 -2.87 -3.65
C ASN A 82 17.94 -2.47 -3.89
N LYS A 83 17.68 -1.19 -4.22
CA LYS A 83 16.43 -0.61 -4.76
C LYS A 83 15.14 -1.39 -4.44
N THR A 84 14.83 -1.54 -3.16
CA THR A 84 13.54 -2.09 -2.72
C THR A 84 12.62 -0.94 -2.31
N TYR A 85 11.42 -0.96 -2.88
CA TYR A 85 10.33 -0.06 -2.53
C TYR A 85 9.16 -0.89 -2.02
N VAL A 86 8.41 -0.35 -1.07
CA VAL A 86 7.15 -0.93 -0.63
C VAL A 86 6.05 0.06 -0.96
N MET A 87 5.08 -0.37 -1.76
CA MET A 87 3.89 0.41 -2.07
C MET A 87 2.73 -0.07 -1.20
N HIS A 88 2.11 0.84 -0.47
CA HIS A 88 0.79 0.63 0.12
C HIS A 88 -0.27 1.10 -0.85
N VAL A 89 -1.37 0.35 -0.96
CA VAL A 89 -2.55 0.70 -1.77
C VAL A 89 -3.79 0.04 -1.15
N ASP A 90 -4.94 0.73 -1.25
CA ASP A 90 -6.23 0.18 -0.82
C ASP A 90 -6.81 -0.77 -1.89
N ASP A 91 -7.67 -1.71 -1.51
CA ASP A 91 -8.29 -2.69 -2.43
C ASP A 91 -9.31 -2.06 -3.40
N ASP A 92 -9.73 -0.83 -3.13
CA ASP A 92 -10.53 0.02 -4.01
C ASP A 92 -9.69 1.09 -4.74
N SER A 93 -8.36 0.91 -4.81
CA SER A 93 -7.44 1.79 -5.52
C SER A 93 -6.79 1.09 -6.70
N PHE A 94 -6.98 1.67 -7.89
CA PHE A 94 -6.35 1.19 -9.12
C PHE A 94 -4.95 1.78 -9.29
N VAL A 95 -3.98 0.96 -9.71
CA VAL A 95 -2.59 1.36 -9.96
C VAL A 95 -2.19 1.10 -11.41
N ARG A 96 -1.62 2.10 -12.08
CA ARG A 96 -0.98 1.93 -13.40
C ARG A 96 0.42 1.34 -13.26
N LEU A 97 0.47 0.05 -13.00
CA LEU A 97 1.72 -0.69 -12.77
C LEU A 97 2.67 -0.60 -13.95
N ASP A 98 2.13 -0.61 -15.18
CA ASP A 98 2.88 -0.45 -16.44
C ASP A 98 3.71 0.84 -16.48
N LEU A 99 3.17 1.94 -15.94
CA LEU A 99 3.88 3.22 -15.86
C LEU A 99 4.74 3.31 -14.60
N LEU A 100 4.20 2.89 -13.46
CA LEU A 100 4.85 3.05 -12.17
C LEU A 100 6.21 2.34 -12.14
N VAL A 101 6.29 1.11 -12.63
CA VAL A 101 7.54 0.32 -12.63
C VAL A 101 8.64 0.94 -13.51
N LEU A 102 8.27 1.68 -14.56
CA LEU A 102 9.22 2.40 -15.40
C LEU A 102 9.79 3.62 -14.67
N GLU A 103 8.93 4.36 -13.96
CA GLU A 103 9.35 5.54 -13.20
C GLU A 103 10.22 5.17 -11.99
N MET A 104 9.88 4.08 -11.30
CA MET A 104 10.61 3.55 -10.14
C MET A 104 12.09 3.30 -10.41
N ARG A 105 12.48 3.06 -11.67
CA ARG A 105 13.89 2.88 -12.08
C ARG A 105 14.74 4.13 -11.77
N THR A 106 14.11 5.30 -11.84
CA THR A 106 14.75 6.61 -11.67
C THR A 106 14.61 7.18 -10.27
N TRP A 107 13.84 6.53 -9.40
CA TRP A 107 13.58 7.02 -8.06
C TRP A 107 14.81 6.89 -7.14
N PRO A 108 14.94 7.79 -6.14
CA PRO A 108 15.95 7.67 -5.09
C PRO A 108 15.79 6.39 -4.27
N GLU A 109 16.89 5.66 -4.06
CA GLU A 109 16.85 4.36 -3.38
C GLU A 109 16.62 4.45 -1.86
N LYS A 110 16.89 5.63 -1.29
CA LYS A 110 16.84 5.88 0.15
C LYS A 110 16.05 7.14 0.43
N ARG A 111 15.43 7.17 1.61
CA ARG A 111 14.66 8.31 2.11
C ARG A 111 13.60 8.81 1.12
N PHE A 112 13.03 7.90 0.35
CA PHE A 112 12.01 8.22 -0.65
C PHE A 112 10.63 7.90 -0.09
N TYR A 113 9.82 8.93 0.06
CA TYR A 113 8.42 8.83 0.46
C TYR A 113 7.58 9.56 -0.58
N TRP A 114 6.75 8.85 -1.34
CA TRP A 114 6.03 9.37 -2.51
C TRP A 114 4.54 9.06 -2.44
N GLY A 115 3.71 9.98 -2.93
CA GLY A 115 2.26 9.79 -3.07
C GLY A 115 1.52 11.12 -3.16
N TYR A 116 0.21 11.09 -2.87
CA TYR A 116 -0.57 12.33 -2.72
C TYR A 116 -0.35 12.92 -1.32
N ILE A 117 0.56 13.89 -1.21
CA ILE A 117 0.96 14.47 0.08
C ILE A 117 0.02 15.60 0.57
N TRP A 118 -0.65 15.36 1.69
CA TRP A 118 -1.32 16.36 2.53
C TRP A 118 -0.30 17.25 3.24
N ASN A 119 -0.67 18.51 3.53
CA ASN A 119 0.18 19.49 4.23
C ASN A 119 1.55 19.78 3.57
N SER A 120 1.78 19.36 2.32
CA SER A 120 3.00 19.67 1.56
C SER A 120 3.18 21.17 1.27
N ASN A 121 2.08 21.93 1.31
CA ASN A 121 2.05 23.37 1.13
C ASN A 121 0.84 23.97 1.86
N SER A 122 0.75 25.31 1.88
CA SER A 122 -0.27 26.06 2.62
C SER A 122 -1.71 25.80 2.17
N SER A 123 -1.95 25.13 1.03
CA SER A 123 -3.30 24.91 0.51
C SER A 123 -3.97 23.61 0.97
N ARG A 124 -3.21 22.69 1.59
CA ARG A 124 -3.67 21.35 1.95
C ARG A 124 -3.49 21.08 3.44
N VAL A 125 -3.58 22.10 4.29
CA VAL A 125 -3.36 21.98 5.74
C VAL A 125 -4.48 21.15 6.38
N THR A 126 -4.09 20.14 7.13
CA THR A 126 -4.94 19.21 7.86
C THR A 126 -4.59 19.26 9.34
N SER A 127 -5.63 19.24 10.16
CA SER A 127 -5.54 19.26 11.61
C SER A 127 -6.19 17.98 12.18
N PRO A 128 -5.72 17.51 13.34
CA PRO A 128 -6.37 16.40 14.03
C PRO A 128 -7.83 16.71 14.35
N ILE A 129 -8.73 15.80 13.98
CA ILE A 129 -10.14 15.93 14.33
C ILE A 129 -10.33 15.43 15.76
N ARG A 130 -10.75 16.31 16.67
CA ARG A 130 -10.90 15.99 18.10
C ARG A 130 -12.29 15.49 18.51
N ASN A 131 -13.20 15.32 17.56
CA ASN A 131 -14.54 14.78 17.83
C ASN A 131 -14.53 13.24 17.78
N PRO A 132 -14.82 12.52 18.89
CA PRO A 132 -14.81 11.06 18.94
C PRO A 132 -15.80 10.36 18.00
N ALA A 133 -16.85 11.07 17.55
CA ALA A 133 -17.83 10.53 16.60
C ALA A 133 -17.33 10.52 15.14
N ASN A 134 -16.20 11.18 14.85
CA ASN A 134 -15.66 11.24 13.49
C ASN A 134 -14.80 9.99 13.20
N LYS A 135 -14.91 9.42 11.99
CA LYS A 135 -14.08 8.28 11.58
C LYS A 135 -12.58 8.54 11.72
N SER A 136 -12.16 9.77 11.43
CA SER A 136 -10.78 10.26 11.47
C SER A 136 -10.44 10.95 12.80
N TYR A 137 -11.11 10.55 13.89
CA TYR A 137 -10.82 11.05 15.24
C TYR A 137 -9.38 10.75 15.65
N MET A 138 -8.69 11.77 16.14
CA MET A 138 -7.35 11.71 16.72
C MET A 138 -7.37 12.37 18.11
N PRO A 139 -7.28 11.58 19.20
CA PRO A 139 -7.18 12.09 20.56
C PRO A 139 -5.98 13.02 20.74
N GLU A 140 -6.10 13.99 21.64
CA GLU A 140 -4.95 14.86 22.01
C GLU A 140 -3.85 14.06 22.71
N ALA A 141 -4.21 13.00 23.42
CA ALA A 141 -3.27 12.06 24.04
C ALA A 141 -2.40 11.30 23.02
N ASP A 142 -2.94 11.02 21.83
CA ASP A 142 -2.22 10.30 20.77
C ASP A 142 -1.35 11.28 19.94
N TYR A 143 -1.83 12.51 19.77
CA TYR A 143 -1.09 13.58 19.09
C TYR A 143 -1.53 14.96 19.57
N CYS A 144 -0.66 15.68 20.25
CA CYS A 144 -1.00 16.92 20.97
C CYS A 144 -0.88 18.21 20.13
N LEU A 145 -0.30 18.16 18.93
CA LEU A 145 -0.11 19.37 18.11
C LEU A 145 -1.35 19.71 17.26
N ASP A 146 -1.48 20.98 16.87
CA ASP A 146 -2.65 21.50 16.15
C ASP A 146 -2.69 21.12 14.66
N TYR A 147 -1.55 20.77 14.09
CA TYR A 147 -1.39 20.46 12.67
C TYR A 147 -0.57 19.21 12.48
N TYR A 148 -0.94 18.38 11.52
CA TYR A 148 -0.09 17.27 11.11
C TYR A 148 1.12 17.77 10.31
N PRO A 149 2.28 17.10 10.37
CA PRO A 149 3.33 17.29 9.39
C PRO A 149 2.90 16.69 8.02
N PRO A 150 3.64 16.89 6.93
CA PRO A 150 3.28 16.33 5.62
C PRO A 150 3.16 14.79 5.61
N PHE A 151 2.07 14.24 5.09
CA PHE A 151 1.87 12.79 4.98
C PHE A 151 1.14 12.42 3.68
N ALA A 152 1.41 11.22 3.15
CA ALA A 152 0.73 10.70 1.97
C ALA A 152 -0.67 10.15 2.31
N SER A 153 -1.61 10.32 1.39
CA SER A 153 -2.94 9.70 1.47
C SER A 153 -2.87 8.17 1.42
N GLY A 154 -3.73 7.49 2.19
CA GLY A 154 -3.79 6.02 2.28
C GLY A 154 -4.06 5.29 0.97
N CYS A 155 -4.74 5.95 0.02
CA CYS A 155 -5.09 5.38 -1.28
C CYS A 155 -3.92 4.87 -2.12
N GLY A 156 -2.69 5.32 -1.83
CA GLY A 156 -1.52 4.91 -2.59
C GLY A 156 -0.30 5.71 -2.21
N PHE A 157 0.72 5.05 -1.66
CA PHE A 157 2.01 5.67 -1.41
C PHE A 157 3.15 4.66 -1.47
N VAL A 158 4.36 5.16 -1.72
CA VAL A 158 5.59 4.36 -1.78
C VAL A 158 6.57 4.82 -0.73
N LEU A 159 7.21 3.85 -0.07
CA LEU A 159 8.34 4.04 0.82
C LEU A 159 9.56 3.29 0.27
N SER A 160 10.73 3.93 0.32
CA SER A 160 12.00 3.20 0.18
C SER A 160 12.24 2.27 1.35
N TRP A 161 12.99 1.20 1.11
CA TRP A 161 13.23 0.15 2.09
C TRP A 161 13.83 0.63 3.41
N ASP A 162 14.72 1.62 3.40
CA ASP A 162 15.29 2.19 4.62
C ASP A 162 14.24 2.85 5.52
N LEU A 163 13.20 3.45 4.94
CA LEU A 163 12.07 4.01 5.70
C LEU A 163 11.19 2.92 6.30
N VAL A 164 10.94 1.85 5.53
CA VAL A 164 10.20 0.67 6.02
C VAL A 164 10.95 0.04 7.20
N GLN A 165 12.27 -0.12 7.08
CA GLN A 165 13.12 -0.61 8.16
C GLN A 165 13.11 0.28 9.39
N ALA A 166 13.16 1.60 9.21
CA ALA A 166 13.11 2.54 10.33
C ALA A 166 11.77 2.45 11.08
N LEU A 167 10.64 2.40 10.36
CA LEU A 167 9.32 2.24 10.95
C LEU A 167 9.17 0.89 11.67
N ALA A 168 9.67 -0.20 11.09
CA ALA A 168 9.58 -1.53 11.69
C ALA A 168 10.41 -1.69 12.98
N ARG A 169 11.51 -0.94 13.11
CA ARG A 169 12.38 -1.00 14.30
C ARG A 169 11.96 -0.03 15.41
N ALA A 170 11.22 1.01 15.07
CA ALA A 170 10.82 2.03 16.01
C ALA A 170 9.71 1.53 16.94
N ASP A 171 9.79 1.93 18.21
CA ASP A 171 8.71 1.72 19.19
C ASP A 171 7.65 2.81 18.99
N LEU A 172 6.72 2.56 18.05
CA LEU A 172 5.72 3.54 17.63
C LEU A 172 4.40 3.36 18.41
N PRO A 173 3.71 4.45 18.76
CA PRO A 173 2.38 4.36 19.35
C PRO A 173 1.40 3.62 18.43
N ASN A 174 0.39 2.98 19.02
CA ASN A 174 -0.68 2.37 18.25
C ASN A 174 -1.76 3.42 17.92
N TYR A 175 -1.77 3.89 16.67
CA TYR A 175 -2.75 4.86 16.20
C TYR A 175 -4.02 4.19 15.65
N ARG A 176 -5.14 4.88 15.82
CA ARG A 176 -6.40 4.53 15.15
C ARG A 176 -6.35 4.78 13.63
N LEU A 177 -5.63 5.82 13.21
CA LEU A 177 -5.56 6.27 11.81
C LEU A 177 -4.34 5.67 11.12
N LEU A 178 -4.44 5.43 9.82
CA LEU A 178 -3.32 4.94 9.02
C LEU A 178 -2.39 6.07 8.55
N ASP A 179 -2.95 7.09 7.89
CA ASP A 179 -2.17 8.04 7.08
C ASP A 179 -1.32 9.03 7.91
N PRO A 180 -1.88 9.79 8.87
CA PRO A 180 -1.11 10.82 9.56
C PRO A 180 0.12 10.31 10.35
N PRO A 181 0.09 9.13 10.99
CA PRO A 181 1.25 8.55 11.66
C PRO A 181 2.51 8.44 10.79
N PHE A 182 2.37 8.19 9.48
CA PHE A 182 3.52 8.22 8.58
C PHE A 182 4.17 9.60 8.53
N GLY A 183 3.38 10.67 8.45
CA GLY A 183 3.92 12.02 8.55
C GLY A 183 4.55 12.28 9.91
N ILE A 184 3.84 11.94 11.00
CA ILE A 184 4.31 12.16 12.38
C ILE A 184 5.72 11.58 12.57
N HIS A 185 5.95 10.36 12.09
CA HIS A 185 7.21 9.65 12.32
C HIS A 185 8.26 9.76 11.21
N LEU A 186 7.88 10.11 9.98
CA LEU A 186 8.85 10.28 8.89
C LEU A 186 9.18 11.73 8.59
N THR A 187 8.24 12.66 8.72
CA THR A 187 8.36 14.05 8.23
C THR A 187 8.22 15.09 9.34
N GLY A 188 7.61 14.73 10.47
CA GLY A 188 7.48 15.56 11.66
C GLY A 188 8.79 15.66 12.42
N LYS A 189 9.16 16.87 12.87
CA LYS A 189 10.42 17.09 13.59
C LYS A 189 10.40 16.51 15.01
N ASP A 190 9.28 16.64 15.72
CA ASP A 190 9.21 16.35 17.15
C ASP A 190 9.10 14.86 17.48
N PHE A 191 8.60 14.06 16.53
CA PHE A 191 8.31 12.62 16.72
C PHE A 191 8.98 11.73 15.66
N CYS A 192 9.97 12.26 14.93
CA CYS A 192 10.64 11.51 13.85
C CYS A 192 11.34 10.26 14.39
N CYS A 193 11.18 9.12 13.72
CA CYS A 193 11.93 7.91 14.02
C CYS A 193 13.28 7.83 13.28
N LEU A 194 13.67 8.91 12.59
CA LEU A 194 14.91 9.05 11.84
C LEU A 194 15.74 10.20 12.40
N ASP A 195 17.05 10.21 12.09
CA ASP A 195 17.96 11.31 12.49
C ASP A 195 17.52 12.67 11.94
N THR A 196 16.90 12.67 10.77
CA THR A 196 16.37 13.86 10.11
C THR A 196 15.02 13.56 9.46
N PRO A 197 14.08 14.52 9.45
CA PRO A 197 12.83 14.38 8.73
C PRO A 197 13.03 14.17 7.22
N VAL A 198 12.18 13.34 6.64
CA VAL A 198 12.06 13.12 5.20
C VAL A 198 11.22 14.23 4.60
N VAL A 199 11.63 14.70 3.42
CA VAL A 199 10.79 15.57 2.58
C VAL A 199 10.04 14.66 1.62
N PRO A 200 8.73 14.45 1.79
CA PRO A 200 7.97 13.58 0.90
C PRO A 200 7.76 14.25 -0.47
N VAL A 201 7.62 13.42 -1.50
CA VAL A 201 7.42 13.82 -2.89
C VAL A 201 5.94 13.73 -3.24
N HIS A 202 5.35 14.87 -3.59
CA HIS A 202 3.97 14.97 -4.02
C HIS A 202 3.81 14.64 -5.51
N ASP A 203 2.78 13.85 -5.83
CA ASP A 203 2.40 13.54 -7.20
C ASP A 203 0.88 13.65 -7.40
N ASP A 204 0.44 14.62 -8.20
CA ASP A 204 -0.98 14.87 -8.49
C ASP A 204 -1.62 13.73 -9.33
N ARG A 205 -0.81 12.79 -9.86
CA ARG A 205 -1.29 11.60 -10.56
C ARG A 205 -1.74 10.49 -9.59
N VAL A 206 -1.48 10.64 -8.29
CA VAL A 206 -2.11 9.86 -7.21
C VAL A 206 -3.36 10.59 -6.79
N ARG A 207 -4.53 9.99 -7.03
CA ARG A 207 -5.82 10.69 -6.96
C ARG A 207 -6.67 10.11 -5.82
N PRO A 208 -6.66 10.73 -4.62
CA PRO A 208 -7.38 10.22 -3.45
C PRO A 208 -8.90 10.43 -3.52
N TYR A 209 -9.36 11.18 -4.53
CA TYR A 209 -10.76 11.49 -4.77
C TYR A 209 -11.21 10.88 -6.09
N ARG A 210 -12.53 10.81 -6.28
CA ARG A 210 -13.19 10.36 -7.50
C ARG A 210 -13.81 11.53 -8.28
N PRO A 211 -13.00 12.45 -8.87
CA PRO A 211 -13.54 13.59 -9.59
C PRO A 211 -14.09 13.17 -10.96
N LEU A 212 -14.97 13.98 -11.53
CA LEU A 212 -15.51 13.78 -12.87
C LEU A 212 -14.84 14.75 -13.87
N PRO A 213 -14.34 14.29 -15.03
CA PRO A 213 -14.29 12.88 -15.47
C PRO A 213 -13.29 12.03 -14.67
N ILE A 214 -13.63 10.75 -14.44
CA ILE A 214 -12.80 9.82 -13.65
C ILE A 214 -11.52 9.46 -14.41
N PHE A 215 -11.61 9.20 -15.71
CA PHE A 215 -10.46 8.81 -16.52
C PHE A 215 -9.50 9.99 -16.76
N ARG A 216 -8.21 9.74 -16.52
CA ARG A 216 -7.11 10.53 -17.09
C ARG A 216 -5.98 9.59 -17.46
N SER A 217 -5.41 9.77 -18.65
CA SER A 217 -4.36 8.90 -19.19
C SER A 217 -3.07 8.89 -18.37
N ASP A 218 -2.81 9.99 -17.65
CA ASP A 218 -1.63 10.19 -16.80
C ASP A 218 -1.81 9.69 -15.36
N THR A 219 -2.99 9.19 -14.97
CA THR A 219 -3.25 8.74 -13.60
C THR A 219 -2.33 7.57 -13.24
N LEU A 220 -1.60 7.67 -12.12
CA LEU A 220 -0.80 6.56 -11.59
C LEU A 220 -1.59 5.75 -10.56
N VAL A 221 -2.36 6.42 -9.71
CA VAL A 221 -3.24 5.77 -8.74
C VAL A 221 -4.61 6.45 -8.75
N GLN A 222 -5.69 5.69 -8.87
CA GLN A 222 -7.06 6.17 -8.77
C GLN A 222 -7.78 5.48 -7.61
N HIS A 223 -8.09 6.25 -6.57
CA HIS A 223 -8.85 5.77 -5.42
C HIS A 223 -10.35 5.66 -5.73
N TYR A 224 -11.06 4.86 -4.93
CA TYR A 224 -12.49 4.60 -5.05
C TYR A 224 -12.86 4.11 -6.44
N LEU A 225 -12.15 3.14 -7.00
CA LEU A 225 -12.51 2.48 -8.24
C LEU A 225 -13.01 1.07 -7.92
N HIS A 226 -14.22 0.72 -8.38
CA HIS A 226 -14.73 -0.63 -8.18
C HIS A 226 -13.93 -1.64 -9.02
N ALA A 227 -13.82 -2.89 -8.55
CA ALA A 227 -13.13 -3.95 -9.28
C ALA A 227 -13.61 -4.09 -10.75
N SER A 228 -14.92 -3.95 -11.00
CA SER A 228 -15.50 -3.97 -12.34
C SER A 228 -15.09 -2.80 -13.24
N GLU A 229 -14.57 -1.72 -12.67
CA GLU A 229 -14.14 -0.51 -13.38
C GLU A 229 -12.63 -0.51 -13.63
N MET A 230 -11.84 -1.24 -12.84
CA MET A 230 -10.38 -1.25 -12.95
C MET A 230 -9.90 -1.74 -14.32
N ARG A 231 -10.48 -2.82 -14.84
CA ARG A 231 -10.12 -3.36 -16.17
C ARG A 231 -10.51 -2.41 -17.32
N PRO A 232 -11.75 -1.92 -17.44
CA PRO A 232 -12.10 -0.91 -18.43
C PRO A 232 -11.20 0.33 -18.36
N TYR A 233 -10.86 0.78 -17.14
CA TYR A 233 -9.95 1.90 -16.94
C TYR A 233 -8.57 1.60 -17.51
N TYR A 234 -7.98 0.44 -17.20
CA TYR A 234 -6.68 0.04 -17.72
C TYR A 234 -6.66 -0.02 -19.25
N LEU A 235 -7.64 -0.70 -19.85
CA LEU A 235 -7.74 -0.83 -21.32
C LEU A 235 -7.86 0.53 -22.01
N GLN A 236 -8.70 1.42 -21.46
CA GLN A 236 -8.80 2.79 -21.95
C GLN A 236 -7.46 3.53 -21.84
N ALA A 237 -6.69 3.28 -20.78
CA ALA A 237 -5.44 3.96 -20.52
C ALA A 237 -4.28 3.49 -21.42
N THR A 238 -4.28 2.22 -21.84
CA THR A 238 -3.29 1.66 -22.77
C THR A 238 -3.69 1.80 -24.23
N GLY A 239 -4.91 2.25 -24.51
CA GLY A 239 -5.46 2.30 -25.87
C GLY A 239 -5.81 0.92 -26.41
N GLU A 240 -5.92 -0.07 -25.54
CA GLU A 240 -6.38 -1.41 -25.87
C GLU A 240 -7.91 -1.41 -26.01
N VAL A 241 -8.41 -2.10 -27.02
CA VAL A 241 -9.85 -2.24 -27.23
C VAL A 241 -10.35 -3.36 -26.32
N GLU A 242 -11.41 -3.10 -25.56
CA GLU A 242 -12.14 -4.13 -24.83
C GLU A 242 -12.71 -5.12 -25.85
N ALA A 243 -12.06 -6.28 -25.97
CA ALA A 243 -12.58 -7.36 -26.78
C ALA A 243 -13.84 -7.93 -26.12
N SER A 244 -14.70 -8.54 -26.93
CA SER A 244 -16.03 -9.04 -26.54
C SER A 244 -16.03 -9.80 -25.20
N PRO A 245 -17.15 -9.78 -24.44
CA PRO A 245 -17.25 -10.45 -23.14
C PRO A 245 -16.82 -11.92 -23.25
N GLY A 246 -15.78 -12.31 -22.51
CA GLY A 246 -15.19 -13.66 -22.55
C GLY A 246 -13.87 -13.79 -23.33
N ASP A 247 -13.20 -12.69 -23.69
CA ASP A 247 -11.89 -12.77 -24.35
C ASP A 247 -10.76 -13.09 -23.34
N GLU A 248 -10.51 -14.39 -23.16
CA GLU A 248 -9.43 -14.96 -22.36
C GLU A 248 -8.06 -14.30 -22.67
N ALA A 249 -7.85 -13.82 -23.90
CA ALA A 249 -6.58 -13.23 -24.32
C ALA A 249 -6.23 -11.91 -23.61
N ALA A 250 -7.21 -11.10 -23.20
CA ALA A 250 -6.95 -9.86 -22.45
C ALA A 250 -6.68 -10.16 -20.96
N ASP A 251 -7.34 -11.16 -20.40
CA ASP A 251 -7.07 -11.64 -19.03
C ASP A 251 -5.70 -12.32 -18.95
N GLU A 252 -5.34 -13.12 -19.95
CA GLU A 252 -3.99 -13.70 -20.09
C GLU A 252 -2.92 -12.61 -20.16
N ARG A 253 -3.17 -11.46 -20.82
CA ARG A 253 -2.19 -10.37 -20.90
C ARG A 253 -2.01 -9.61 -19.59
N ILE A 254 -3.09 -9.29 -18.89
CA ILE A 254 -3.01 -8.60 -17.58
C ILE A 254 -2.39 -9.54 -16.53
N SER A 255 -2.81 -10.81 -16.50
CA SER A 255 -2.15 -11.85 -15.69
C SER A 255 -0.68 -11.99 -16.08
N SER A 256 -0.38 -12.03 -17.38
CA SER A 256 0.99 -12.10 -17.89
C SER A 256 1.82 -10.89 -17.48
N LEU A 257 1.27 -9.67 -17.41
CA LEU A 257 2.00 -8.53 -16.89
C LEU A 257 2.36 -8.73 -15.41
N TYR A 258 1.40 -9.12 -14.58
CA TYR A 258 1.66 -9.39 -13.16
C TYR A 258 2.68 -10.52 -13.00
N ASP A 259 2.50 -11.63 -13.72
CA ASP A 259 3.40 -12.78 -13.71
C ASP A 259 4.79 -12.41 -14.20
N THR A 260 4.90 -11.60 -15.26
CA THR A 260 6.17 -11.06 -15.75
C THR A 260 6.84 -10.20 -14.68
N LEU A 261 6.07 -9.35 -13.98
CA LEU A 261 6.60 -8.54 -12.90
C LEU A 261 7.08 -9.41 -11.74
N VAL A 262 6.38 -10.50 -11.41
CA VAL A 262 6.81 -11.47 -10.41
C VAL A 262 8.07 -12.22 -10.86
N GLU A 263 8.13 -12.71 -12.10
CA GLU A 263 9.31 -13.38 -12.68
C GLU A 263 10.54 -12.46 -12.74
N MET A 264 10.32 -11.17 -13.00
CA MET A 264 11.36 -10.14 -12.98
C MET A 264 11.78 -9.74 -11.55
N GLY A 265 11.17 -10.31 -10.52
CA GLY A 265 11.34 -9.92 -9.12
C GLY A 265 10.79 -8.52 -8.80
N LEU A 266 10.11 -7.87 -9.73
CA LEU A 266 9.52 -6.55 -9.53
C LEU A 266 8.27 -6.58 -8.64
N MET A 267 7.65 -7.75 -8.48
CA MET A 267 6.55 -8.00 -7.54
C MET A 267 6.74 -9.38 -6.91
N ARG A 268 5.97 -9.68 -5.88
CA ARG A 268 5.94 -11.02 -5.28
C ARG A 268 4.52 -11.57 -5.37
N ARG A 269 4.41 -12.86 -5.66
CA ARG A 269 3.25 -13.67 -5.26
C ARG A 269 3.41 -13.90 -3.77
#